data_AF-A0A2X3K9S3-F1
#
_entry.id   AF-A0A2X3K9S3-F1
#
_cell.length_a   1.000
_cell.length_b   1.000
_cell.length_c   1.000
_cell.angle_alpha   90.00
_cell.angle_beta   90.00
_cell.angle_gamma   90.00
#
_symmetry.space_group_name_H-M   'P 1'
#
loop_
_entity.id
_entity.type
_entity.pdbx_description
1 polymer ?
#
loop_
_entity_poly.entity_id
_entity_poly.type
_entity_poly.pdbx_seq_one_letter_code
_entity_poly.pdbx_strand_id
1 'polypeptide(L)'
;MLEITQLQGKLNGGQVSLPGTLDATSINPRINFQPRLENVEIGTILKAFNYPISLTGKMSLAGDFSGADIDADAFRHNWQGQAHVEMTDTRMEGMNFQQMIQQAVERNGGDVKAAENFDNVTRLDRFTTDLTLKDGVVTLNDMQGQSPMLALSGGWYVESGGANLRHPV
;
A
#
# COMPACT_ATOMS: atom_id res chain seq x y z
N MET A 1 -11.89 -29.13 -6.68
CA MET A 1 -12.00 -27.81 -6.02
C MET A 1 -11.69 -27.95 -4.55
N LEU A 2 -10.80 -27.11 -4.04
CA LEU A 2 -10.45 -26.98 -2.63
C LEU A 2 -10.95 -25.61 -2.14
N GLU A 3 -11.55 -25.57 -0.96
CA GLU A 3 -12.05 -24.36 -0.33
C GLU A 3 -11.42 -24.21 1.05
N ILE A 4 -10.90 -23.01 1.34
CA ILE A 4 -10.37 -22.60 2.63
C ILE A 4 -11.33 -21.54 3.16
N THR A 5 -12.30 -21.96 3.95
CA THR A 5 -13.32 -21.07 4.51
C THR A 5 -12.77 -20.21 5.65
N GLN A 6 -11.74 -20.69 6.36
CA GLN A 6 -11.18 -19.99 7.51
C GLN A 6 -9.68 -20.30 7.67
N LEU A 7 -8.84 -19.33 7.31
CA LEU A 7 -7.42 -19.30 7.61
C LEU A 7 -7.12 -17.98 8.30
N GLN A 8 -6.92 -18.00 9.61
CA GLN A 8 -6.78 -16.78 10.41
C GLN A 8 -5.64 -16.87 11.43
N GLY A 9 -5.10 -15.71 11.80
CA GLY A 9 -4.00 -15.61 12.75
C GLY A 9 -3.83 -14.19 13.30
N LYS A 10 -2.80 -14.03 14.14
CA LYS A 10 -2.40 -12.73 14.68
C LYS A 10 -0.97 -12.42 14.24
N LEU A 11 -0.71 -11.17 13.86
CA LEU A 11 0.61 -10.65 13.50
C LEU A 11 0.87 -9.36 14.26
N ASN A 12 1.84 -9.35 15.18
CA ASN A 12 2.20 -8.20 16.01
C ASN A 12 1.00 -7.42 16.60
N GLY A 13 0.00 -8.15 17.11
CA GLY A 13 -1.21 -7.55 17.71
C GLY A 13 -2.32 -7.19 16.73
N GLY A 14 -2.07 -7.24 15.42
CA GLY A 14 -3.09 -7.19 14.37
C GLY A 14 -3.71 -8.55 14.08
N GLN A 15 -4.82 -8.56 13.34
CA GLN A 15 -5.53 -9.76 12.91
C GLN A 15 -5.38 -9.97 11.41
N VAL A 16 -5.28 -11.23 11.00
CA VAL A 16 -5.15 -11.63 9.61
C VAL A 16 -6.13 -12.76 9.32
N SER A 17 -6.81 -12.67 8.18
CA SER A 17 -7.65 -13.72 7.61
C SER A 17 -7.40 -13.81 6.11
N LEU A 18 -7.20 -15.01 5.58
CA LEU A 18 -6.96 -15.29 4.15
C LEU A 18 -7.83 -16.45 3.65
N PRO A 19 -9.16 -16.32 3.66
CA PRO A 19 -10.02 -17.30 3.00
C PRO A 19 -9.75 -17.32 1.49
N GLY A 20 -10.01 -18.46 0.86
CA GLY A 20 -9.77 -18.62 -0.56
C GLY A 20 -10.23 -19.95 -1.14
N THR A 21 -10.14 -20.05 -2.46
CA THR A 21 -10.55 -21.22 -3.24
C THR A 21 -9.48 -21.58 -4.25
N LEU A 22 -9.24 -22.87 -4.46
CA LEU A 22 -8.41 -23.40 -5.54
C LEU A 22 -9.24 -24.35 -6.41
N ASP A 23 -9.43 -23.99 -7.66
CA ASP A 23 -9.96 -24.87 -8.68
C ASP A 23 -8.84 -25.34 -9.62
N ALA A 24 -8.29 -26.51 -9.32
CA ALA A 24 -7.31 -27.22 -10.15
C ALA A 24 -7.95 -28.22 -11.12
N THR A 25 -9.29 -28.28 -11.19
CA THR A 25 -10.01 -29.25 -12.05
C THR A 25 -10.33 -28.70 -13.44
N SER A 26 -10.23 -27.38 -13.61
CA SER A 26 -10.35 -26.68 -14.88
C SER A 26 -9.08 -26.83 -15.74
N ILE A 27 -9.25 -26.71 -17.08
CA ILE A 27 -8.15 -26.62 -18.04
C ILE A 27 -7.23 -25.42 -17.70
N ASN A 28 -7.80 -24.36 -17.14
CA ASN A 28 -7.07 -23.22 -16.59
C ASN A 28 -7.28 -23.20 -15.07
N PRO A 29 -6.29 -23.64 -14.27
CA PRO A 29 -6.34 -23.56 -12.83
C PRO A 29 -6.61 -22.13 -12.38
N ARG A 30 -7.44 -21.98 -11.34
CA ARG A 30 -7.76 -20.67 -10.78
C ARG A 30 -7.72 -20.70 -9.26
N ILE A 31 -7.04 -19.71 -8.71
CA ILE A 31 -6.99 -19.47 -7.28
C ILE A 31 -7.65 -18.12 -7.02
N ASN A 32 -8.45 -18.04 -5.97
CA ASN A 32 -8.99 -16.77 -5.45
C ASN A 32 -8.69 -16.67 -3.96
N PHE A 33 -8.32 -15.47 -3.49
CA PHE A 33 -8.16 -15.15 -2.08
C PHE A 33 -8.87 -13.86 -1.74
N GLN A 34 -9.41 -13.79 -0.52
CA GLN A 34 -10.09 -12.59 -0.02
C GLN A 34 -9.43 -12.13 1.29
N PRO A 35 -8.19 -11.61 1.23
CA PRO A 35 -7.46 -11.24 2.43
C PRO A 35 -8.17 -10.13 3.21
N ARG A 36 -8.17 -10.28 4.53
CA ARG A 36 -8.58 -9.26 5.50
C ARG A 36 -7.49 -9.09 6.54
N LEU A 37 -6.95 -7.89 6.61
CA LEU A 37 -5.96 -7.46 7.60
C LEU A 37 -6.61 -6.38 8.46
N GLU A 38 -6.41 -6.46 9.77
CA GLU A 38 -6.87 -5.44 10.70
C GLU A 38 -5.72 -5.02 11.61
N ASN A 39 -5.33 -3.74 11.52
CA ASN A 39 -4.32 -3.12 12.38
C ASN A 39 -2.97 -3.87 12.41
N VAL A 40 -2.58 -4.48 11.30
CA VAL A 40 -1.31 -5.19 11.17
C VAL A 40 -0.18 -4.19 10.98
N GLU A 41 0.93 -4.34 11.69
CA GLU A 41 2.10 -3.48 11.47
C GLU A 41 2.69 -3.68 10.06
N ILE A 42 2.66 -2.64 9.23
CA ILE A 42 3.17 -2.71 7.84
C ILE A 42 4.65 -3.10 7.79
N GLY A 43 5.44 -2.70 8.78
CA GLY A 43 6.85 -3.08 8.88
C GLY A 43 7.06 -4.59 8.98
N THR A 44 6.09 -5.35 9.51
CA THR A 44 6.15 -6.82 9.56
C THR A 44 5.95 -7.42 8.19
N ILE A 45 5.00 -6.89 7.41
CA ILE A 45 4.76 -7.30 6.02
C ILE A 45 5.99 -6.98 5.16
N LEU A 46 6.50 -5.75 5.22
CA LEU A 46 7.68 -5.35 4.44
C LEU A 46 8.90 -6.23 4.74
N LYS A 47 9.15 -6.55 6.01
CA LYS A 47 10.22 -7.48 6.40
C LYS A 47 9.99 -8.89 5.85
N ALA A 48 8.77 -9.41 5.93
CA ALA A 48 8.46 -10.76 5.44
C ALA A 48 8.69 -10.90 3.92
N PHE A 49 8.49 -9.82 3.16
CA PHE A 49 8.72 -9.77 1.72
C PHE A 49 10.10 -9.18 1.33
N ASN A 50 11.01 -8.95 2.28
CA ASN A 50 12.34 -8.36 2.06
C ASN A 50 12.33 -7.00 1.34
N TYR A 51 11.35 -6.15 1.64
CA TYR A 51 11.30 -4.77 1.14
C TYR A 51 12.02 -3.82 2.11
N PRO A 52 13.14 -3.20 1.70
CA PRO A 52 13.93 -2.31 2.54
C PRO A 52 13.32 -0.89 2.59
N ILE A 53 12.01 -0.80 2.76
CA ILE A 53 11.29 0.47 2.87
C ILE A 53 11.14 0.78 4.36
N SER A 54 11.64 1.94 4.80
CA SER A 54 11.44 2.43 6.16
C SER A 54 10.06 3.06 6.29
N LEU A 55 9.04 2.20 6.38
CA LEU A 55 7.64 2.57 6.55
C LEU A 55 7.09 1.86 7.79
N THR A 56 6.52 2.64 8.70
CA THR A 56 5.82 2.14 9.90
C THR A 56 4.40 2.68 9.93
N GLY A 57 3.55 2.01 10.71
CA GLY A 57 2.12 2.30 10.83
C GLY A 57 1.31 1.01 10.97
N LYS A 58 0.05 1.16 11.33
CA LYS A 58 -0.92 0.05 11.35
C LYS A 58 -1.68 0.05 10.04
N MET A 59 -1.73 -1.09 9.39
CA MET A 59 -2.40 -1.31 8.11
C MET A 59 -3.62 -2.21 8.30
N SER A 60 -4.72 -1.79 7.71
CA SER A 60 -5.89 -2.62 7.47
C SER A 60 -6.10 -2.74 5.97
N LEU A 61 -6.51 -3.92 5.52
CA LEU A 61 -6.69 -4.23 4.11
C LEU A 61 -7.89 -5.16 3.95
N ALA A 62 -8.71 -4.90 2.95
CA ALA A 62 -9.73 -5.84 2.49
C ALA A 62 -9.71 -5.87 0.97
N GLY A 63 -9.60 -7.06 0.38
CA GLY A 63 -9.56 -7.17 -1.07
C GLY A 63 -9.89 -8.56 -1.58
N ASP A 64 -9.86 -8.67 -2.90
CA ASP A 64 -10.13 -9.87 -3.67
C ASP A 64 -9.04 -10.00 -4.73
N PHE A 65 -8.33 -11.12 -4.72
CA PHE A 65 -7.23 -11.40 -5.63
C PHE A 65 -7.40 -12.75 -6.28
N SER A 66 -6.96 -12.88 -7.53
CA SER A 66 -6.96 -14.15 -8.24
C SER A 66 -5.73 -14.31 -9.13
N GLY A 67 -5.35 -15.57 -9.36
CA GLY A 67 -4.22 -15.94 -10.18
C GLY A 67 -4.27 -17.41 -10.59
N ALA A 68 -3.29 -17.85 -11.38
CA ALA A 68 -3.21 -19.22 -11.88
C ALA A 68 -2.38 -20.15 -10.97
N ASP A 69 -1.37 -19.61 -10.26
CA ASP A 69 -0.42 -20.38 -9.44
C ASP A 69 -0.12 -19.71 -8.08
N ILE A 70 0.32 -20.52 -7.10
CA ILE A 70 0.73 -20.07 -5.76
C ILE A 70 2.26 -20.13 -5.64
N ASP A 71 2.92 -19.21 -6.34
CA ASP A 71 4.35 -18.95 -6.16
C ASP A 71 4.66 -17.44 -6.31
N ALA A 72 5.88 -17.05 -5.93
CA ALA A 72 6.28 -15.66 -5.91
C ALA A 72 6.39 -15.03 -7.30
N ASP A 73 6.70 -15.81 -8.34
CA ASP A 73 6.83 -15.29 -9.71
C ASP A 73 5.46 -15.12 -10.37
N ALA A 74 4.55 -16.07 -10.14
CA ALA A 74 3.14 -15.95 -10.54
C ALA A 74 2.50 -14.72 -9.88
N PHE A 75 2.75 -14.50 -8.58
CA PHE A 75 2.24 -13.31 -7.88
C PHE A 75 2.74 -12.00 -8.52
N ARG A 76 3.99 -11.97 -8.99
CA ARG A 76 4.60 -10.79 -9.62
C ARG A 76 4.19 -10.52 -11.06
N HIS A 77 3.47 -11.43 -11.72
CA HIS A 77 3.19 -11.29 -13.17
C HIS A 77 1.74 -11.59 -13.56
N ASN A 78 1.09 -12.51 -12.86
CA ASN A 78 -0.16 -13.12 -13.35
C ASN A 78 -1.31 -12.92 -12.38
N TRP A 79 -1.04 -12.36 -11.21
CA TRP A 79 -2.07 -12.05 -10.24
C TRP A 79 -2.71 -10.71 -10.55
N GLN A 80 -4.01 -10.68 -10.26
CA GLN A 80 -4.85 -9.52 -10.45
C GLN A 80 -5.86 -9.41 -9.31
N GLY A 81 -6.35 -8.22 -9.06
CA GLY A 81 -7.31 -7.99 -8.00
C GLY A 81 -7.45 -6.53 -7.62
N GLN A 82 -8.22 -6.32 -6.57
CA GLN A 82 -8.45 -5.00 -6.01
C GLN A 82 -8.53 -5.09 -4.50
N ALA A 83 -8.10 -4.03 -3.81
CA ALA A 83 -8.20 -3.95 -2.37
C ALA A 83 -8.38 -2.51 -1.92
N HIS A 84 -9.13 -2.34 -0.85
CA HIS A 84 -9.10 -1.10 -0.08
C HIS A 84 -8.02 -1.21 0.99
N VAL A 85 -7.19 -0.18 1.10
CA VAL A 85 -6.10 -0.09 2.08
C VAL A 85 -6.29 1.13 2.94
N GLU A 86 -6.17 0.93 4.25
CA GLU A 86 -6.13 2.00 5.24
C GLU A 86 -4.86 1.84 6.08
N MET A 87 -4.19 2.96 6.35
CA MET A 87 -3.10 3.03 7.30
C MET A 87 -3.33 4.13 8.32
N THR A 88 -2.94 3.88 9.56
CA THR A 88 -2.92 4.87 10.64
C THR A 88 -1.56 4.97 11.29
N ASP A 89 -1.29 6.10 11.94
CA ASP A 89 -0.03 6.37 12.65
C ASP A 89 1.19 6.14 11.74
N THR A 90 1.09 6.58 10.49
CA THR A 90 2.04 6.26 9.44
C THR A 90 3.25 7.17 9.52
N ARG A 91 4.44 6.56 9.44
CA ARG A 91 5.71 7.27 9.31
C ARG A 91 6.52 6.63 8.19
N MET A 92 6.86 7.42 7.19
CA MET A 92 7.75 7.03 6.11
C MET A 92 9.04 7.83 6.20
N GLU A 93 10.18 7.15 6.24
CA GLU A 93 11.49 7.80 6.17
C GLU A 93 12.02 7.80 4.73
N GLY A 94 12.84 8.78 4.39
CA GLY A 94 13.39 8.94 3.04
C GLY A 94 12.50 9.71 2.08
N MET A 95 11.29 10.10 2.53
CA MET A 95 10.38 10.98 1.80
C MET A 95 10.00 12.15 2.71
N ASN A 96 10.31 13.37 2.29
CA ASN A 96 9.89 14.59 2.95
C ASN A 96 8.86 15.35 2.09
N PHE A 97 7.64 15.43 2.60
CA PHE A 97 6.55 16.14 1.93
C PHE A 97 6.75 17.66 1.83
N GLN A 98 7.32 18.30 2.84
CA GLN A 98 7.64 19.74 2.81
C GLN A 98 8.63 20.08 1.69
N GLN A 99 9.64 19.23 1.50
CA GLN A 99 10.59 19.34 0.38
C GLN A 99 9.88 19.17 -0.96
N MET A 100 8.94 18.22 -1.08
CA MET A 100 8.18 18.05 -2.33
C MET A 100 7.30 19.26 -2.67
N ILE A 101 6.61 19.86 -1.69
CA ILE A 101 5.85 21.10 -1.92
C ILE A 101 6.78 22.22 -2.37
N GLN A 102 7.90 22.41 -1.67
CA GLN A 102 8.86 23.44 -2.03
C GLN A 102 9.37 23.26 -3.45
N GLN A 103 9.78 22.03 -3.81
CA GLN A 103 10.20 21.71 -5.17
C GLN A 103 9.09 21.98 -6.21
N ALA A 104 7.82 21.75 -5.87
CA ALA A 104 6.70 22.07 -6.75
C ALA A 104 6.51 23.58 -6.91
N VAL A 105 6.70 24.39 -5.86
CA VAL A 105 6.60 25.87 -5.92
C VAL A 105 7.79 26.50 -6.65
N GLU A 106 9.00 26.02 -6.38
CA GLU A 106 10.24 26.47 -7.06
C GLU A 106 10.18 26.19 -8.56
N ARG A 107 9.66 25.02 -8.97
CA ARG A 107 9.41 24.71 -10.38
C ARG A 107 8.42 25.66 -11.05
N ASN A 108 7.55 26.33 -10.28
CA ASN A 108 6.59 27.32 -10.76
C ASN A 108 7.11 28.77 -10.62
N GLY A 109 8.41 28.97 -10.37
CA GLY A 109 9.04 30.29 -10.33
C GLY A 109 8.81 31.08 -9.05
N GLY A 110 8.33 30.43 -7.98
CA GLY A 110 8.23 31.03 -6.66
C GLY A 110 9.60 31.15 -6.00
N ASP A 111 9.91 32.34 -5.47
CA ASP A 111 11.14 32.60 -4.72
C ASP A 111 10.93 32.13 -3.26
N VAL A 112 11.55 31.02 -2.86
CA VAL A 112 11.40 30.43 -1.53
C VAL A 112 12.74 30.42 -0.82
N LYS A 113 12.81 31.05 0.36
CA LYS A 113 13.97 30.94 1.25
C LYS A 113 13.99 29.54 1.87
N ALA A 114 15.03 28.76 1.56
CA ALA A 114 15.22 27.42 2.08
C ALA A 114 15.27 27.41 3.61
N ALA A 115 14.36 26.65 4.24
CA ALA A 115 14.49 26.30 5.65
C ALA A 115 15.47 25.13 5.76
N GLU A 116 16.58 25.31 6.48
CA GLU A 116 17.72 24.38 6.43
C GLU A 116 17.56 23.10 7.27
N ASN A 117 16.40 22.87 7.92
CA ASN A 117 16.16 21.67 8.72
C ASN A 117 14.83 21.02 8.38
N PHE A 118 14.90 20.12 7.40
CA PHE A 118 13.80 19.26 7.01
C PHE A 118 14.09 17.85 7.50
N ASP A 119 13.39 17.39 8.55
CA ASP A 119 13.37 15.98 8.94
C ASP A 119 12.96 15.15 7.70
N ASN A 120 13.77 14.19 7.24
CA ASN A 120 13.48 13.43 6.01
C ASN A 120 12.37 12.37 6.20
N VAL A 121 11.25 12.79 6.77
CA VAL A 121 10.19 11.93 7.29
C VAL A 121 8.84 12.54 6.93
N THR A 122 7.96 11.71 6.38
CA THR A 122 6.55 12.03 6.20
C THR A 122 5.75 11.32 7.28
N ARG A 123 4.89 12.07 7.98
CA ARG A 123 3.99 11.56 9.02
C ARG A 123 2.54 11.83 8.64
N LEU A 124 1.71 10.78 8.62
CA LEU A 124 0.28 10.85 8.37
C LEU A 124 -0.46 10.18 9.52
N ASP A 125 -1.48 10.83 10.06
CA ASP A 125 -2.38 10.22 11.05
C ASP A 125 -3.21 9.13 10.38
N ARG A 126 -3.64 9.38 9.14
CA ARG A 126 -4.43 8.47 8.32
C ARG A 126 -4.00 8.55 6.86
N PHE A 127 -3.93 7.40 6.21
CA PHE A 127 -3.77 7.26 4.75
C PHE A 127 -4.75 6.21 4.24
N THR A 128 -5.44 6.49 3.14
CA THR A 128 -6.33 5.51 2.48
C THR A 128 -6.08 5.50 0.98
N THR A 129 -6.25 4.35 0.35
CA THR A 129 -6.14 4.20 -1.10
C THR A 129 -6.86 2.95 -1.57
N ASP A 130 -7.34 2.97 -2.80
CA ASP A 130 -7.77 1.77 -3.50
C ASP A 130 -6.63 1.23 -4.37
N LEU A 131 -6.23 0.01 -4.08
CA LEU A 131 -5.20 -0.72 -4.80
C LEU A 131 -5.86 -1.52 -5.93
N THR A 132 -5.29 -1.43 -7.12
CA THR A 132 -5.53 -2.37 -8.22
C THR A 132 -4.25 -3.13 -8.51
N LEU A 133 -4.33 -4.45 -8.56
CA LEU A 133 -3.26 -5.31 -9.06
C LEU A 133 -3.69 -5.80 -10.44
N LYS A 134 -2.86 -5.58 -11.45
CA LYS A 134 -3.09 -6.10 -12.79
C LYS A 134 -1.78 -6.60 -13.38
N ASP A 135 -1.73 -7.89 -13.68
CA ASP A 135 -0.56 -8.55 -14.25
C ASP A 135 0.71 -8.24 -13.44
N GLY A 136 0.59 -8.29 -12.10
CA GLY A 136 1.67 -7.96 -11.18
C GLY A 136 1.98 -6.47 -11.00
N VAL A 137 1.37 -5.59 -11.79
CA VAL A 137 1.51 -4.14 -11.64
C VAL A 137 0.53 -3.64 -10.59
N VAL A 138 1.06 -2.98 -9.56
CA VAL A 138 0.27 -2.33 -8.52
C VAL A 138 0.02 -0.87 -8.91
N THR A 139 -1.25 -0.50 -8.96
CA THR A 139 -1.71 0.88 -9.11
C THR A 139 -2.43 1.30 -7.83
N LEU A 140 -2.03 2.44 -7.26
CA LEU A 140 -2.73 3.06 -6.13
C LEU A 140 -3.60 4.20 -6.67
N ASN A 141 -4.89 4.14 -6.38
CA ASN A 141 -5.91 5.10 -6.79
C ASN A 141 -6.53 5.78 -5.56
N ASP A 142 -7.16 6.92 -5.78
CA ASP A 142 -7.95 7.64 -4.77
C ASP A 142 -7.20 7.85 -3.44
N MET A 143 -5.90 8.12 -3.55
CA MET A 143 -5.00 8.28 -2.42
C MET A 143 -5.40 9.50 -1.59
N GLN A 144 -5.67 9.29 -0.31
CA GLN A 144 -6.03 10.36 0.61
C GLN A 144 -5.16 10.27 1.86
N GLY A 145 -4.56 11.39 2.27
CA GLY A 145 -3.70 11.47 3.43
C GLY A 145 -4.14 12.59 4.37
N GLN A 146 -4.13 12.32 5.68
CA GLN A 146 -4.39 13.29 6.72
C GLN A 146 -3.14 13.40 7.60
N SER A 147 -2.72 14.64 7.90
CA SER A 147 -1.59 14.91 8.79
C SER A 147 -1.85 16.17 9.61
N PRO A 148 -1.42 16.22 10.88
CA PRO A 148 -1.54 17.41 11.71
C PRO A 148 -0.82 18.62 11.10
N MET A 149 0.29 18.37 10.41
CA MET A 149 1.05 19.42 9.74
C MET A 149 0.34 19.99 8.50
N LEU A 150 -0.54 19.20 7.85
CA LEU A 150 -1.26 19.60 6.65
C LEU A 150 -2.50 20.46 6.96
N ALA A 151 -3.13 20.25 8.12
CA ALA A 151 -4.23 21.10 8.58
C ALA A 151 -3.80 22.57 8.77
N LEU A 152 -2.51 22.82 9.01
CA LEU A 152 -1.92 24.15 9.19
C LEU A 152 -1.49 24.82 7.87
N SER A 153 -1.30 24.06 6.78
CA SER A 153 -0.79 24.55 5.49
C SER A 153 -1.86 24.69 4.38
N GLY A 154 -3.14 24.54 4.72
CA GLY A 154 -4.24 24.41 3.75
C GLY A 154 -4.40 22.96 3.32
N GLY A 155 -5.56 22.37 3.65
CA GLY A 155 -5.86 20.98 3.34
C GLY A 155 -5.91 20.75 1.83
N TRP A 156 -5.12 19.82 1.34
CA TRP A 156 -5.19 19.36 -0.05
C TRP A 156 -5.90 18.02 -0.11
N TYR A 157 -6.91 17.92 -0.98
CA TYR A 157 -7.27 16.66 -1.61
C TYR A 157 -6.21 16.41 -2.68
N VAL A 158 -5.29 15.47 -2.45
CA VAL A 158 -4.42 14.98 -3.53
C VAL A 158 -5.14 13.83 -4.20
N GLU A 159 -6.03 14.14 -5.15
CA GLU A 159 -6.47 13.13 -6.11
C GLU A 159 -5.30 12.92 -7.09
N SER A 160 -4.32 12.11 -6.69
CA SER A 160 -3.29 11.69 -7.62
C SER A 160 -3.91 10.65 -8.56
N GLY A 161 -3.94 10.95 -9.85
CA GLY A 161 -4.11 9.92 -10.87
C GLY A 161 -3.11 8.78 -10.63
N GLY A 162 -3.55 7.55 -10.91
CA GLY A 162 -2.93 6.31 -10.44
C GLY A 162 -1.39 6.29 -10.48
N ALA A 163 -0.77 5.98 -9.34
CA ALA A 163 0.67 5.76 -9.25
C ALA A 163 0.98 4.30 -9.61
N ASN A 164 1.72 4.07 -10.70
CA ASN A 164 2.19 2.73 -11.08
C ASN A 164 3.51 2.41 -10.38
N LEU A 165 3.49 1.44 -9.49
CA LEU A 165 4.69 0.91 -8.86
C LEU A 165 5.09 -0.37 -9.59
N ARG A 166 6.23 -0.32 -10.30
CA ARG A 166 6.82 -1.47 -10.98
C ARG A 166 8.17 -1.76 -10.35
N HIS A 167 8.36 -2.98 -9.83
CA HIS A 167 9.66 -3.38 -9.33
C HIS A 167 10.64 -3.54 -10.50
N PRO A 168 11.88 -3.00 -10.41
CA PRO A 168 12.94 -3.39 -11.32
C PRO A 168 13.32 -4.84 -11.05
N VAL A 169 13.43 -5.62 -12.14
CA VAL A 169 13.99 -6.98 -12.18
C VAL A 169 15.48 -6.98 -11.89
#